data_AF-A6Q438-F1
#
_entry.id   AF-A6Q438-F1
#
_cell.length_a   1.000
_cell.length_b   1.000
_cell.length_c   1.000
_cell.angle_alpha   90.00
_cell.angle_beta   90.00
_cell.angle_gamma   90.00
#
_symmetry.space_group_name_H-M   'P 1'
#
loop_
_entity.id
_entity.type
_entity.pdbx_description
1 polymer ?
#
loop_
_entity_poly.entity_id
_entity_poly.type
_entity_poly.pdbx_seq_one_letter_code
_entity_poly.pdbx_strand_id
1 'polypeptide(L)'
;MIDGQSKIIICEDFEAIKLQFQEGLESENLAIFEESEIKLELAKEAIKEAFIATKEKKYILLFGNRFNIYAQNALLKVLEEPPKNVCFILISKAKSTFLPTILSRLPVVKEKSKEAQEIDLEKFDLEILYELVKRKDITKVEAKELIKSMLKFALKNGYPLSQREMDYFSNALHLIELNTNISNVLITAGLILLTHKKRRR
;
A
#
# COMPACT_ATOMS: atom_id res chain seq x y z
N MET A 1 -6.73 -7.95 3.73
CA MET A 1 -7.26 -7.72 2.36
C MET A 1 -8.01 -8.92 1.79
N ILE A 2 -7.64 -10.16 2.14
CA ILE A 2 -8.27 -11.37 1.63
C ILE A 2 -9.44 -11.72 2.56
N ASP A 3 -10.64 -11.22 2.27
CA ASP A 3 -11.88 -11.45 3.04
C ASP A 3 -12.91 -12.28 2.25
N GLY A 4 -12.56 -12.65 1.02
CA GLY A 4 -13.42 -13.46 0.16
C GLY A 4 -14.63 -12.69 -0.36
N GLN A 5 -14.55 -11.37 -0.48
CA GLN A 5 -15.59 -10.58 -1.12
C GLN A 5 -15.04 -9.83 -2.33
N SER A 6 -15.85 -9.75 -3.38
CA SER A 6 -15.55 -8.88 -4.52
C SER A 6 -15.61 -7.43 -4.08
N LYS A 7 -14.65 -6.61 -4.52
CA LYS A 7 -14.54 -5.21 -4.08
C LYS A 7 -13.69 -4.37 -5.03
N ILE A 8 -13.76 -3.07 -4.83
CA ILE A 8 -12.88 -2.11 -5.47
C ILE A 8 -11.83 -1.67 -4.46
N ILE A 9 -10.55 -1.67 -4.86
CA ILE A 9 -9.45 -1.13 -4.08
C ILE A 9 -8.94 0.13 -4.77
N ILE A 10 -8.98 1.26 -4.08
CA ILE A 10 -8.34 2.49 -4.54
C ILE A 10 -6.96 2.58 -3.90
N CYS A 11 -5.89 2.51 -4.70
CA CYS A 11 -4.51 2.51 -4.23
C CYS A 11 -3.60 3.25 -5.22
N GLU A 12 -2.56 3.93 -4.70
CA GLU A 12 -1.51 4.53 -5.55
C GLU A 12 -0.42 3.54 -5.96
N ASP A 13 -0.18 2.52 -5.14
CA ASP A 13 0.87 1.53 -5.31
C ASP A 13 0.27 0.16 -5.67
N PHE A 14 0.28 -0.18 -6.96
CA PHE A 14 -0.23 -1.46 -7.45
C PHE A 14 0.68 -2.63 -7.09
N GLU A 15 2.00 -2.40 -7.04
CA GLU A 15 2.98 -3.44 -6.73
C GLU A 15 2.84 -3.93 -5.29
N ALA A 16 2.60 -3.02 -4.34
CA ALA A 16 2.33 -3.39 -2.95
C ALA A 16 1.11 -4.32 -2.83
N ILE A 17 0.02 -4.03 -3.55
CA ILE A 17 -1.17 -4.87 -3.55
C ILE A 17 -0.87 -6.22 -4.20
N LYS A 18 -0.18 -6.22 -5.34
CA LYS A 18 0.19 -7.44 -6.05
C LYS A 18 0.98 -8.39 -5.17
N LEU A 19 2.00 -7.88 -4.49
CA LEU A 19 2.84 -8.66 -3.57
C LEU A 19 2.00 -9.23 -2.41
N GLN A 20 1.12 -8.43 -1.80
CA GLN A 20 0.26 -8.91 -0.70
C GLN A 20 -0.64 -10.09 -1.11
N PHE A 21 -1.18 -10.08 -2.33
CA PHE A 21 -2.00 -11.19 -2.82
C PHE A 21 -1.15 -12.40 -3.21
N GLN A 22 0.04 -12.18 -3.76
CA GLN A 22 0.98 -13.26 -4.11
C GLN A 22 1.57 -13.97 -2.89
N GLU A 23 1.84 -13.25 -1.79
CA GLU A 23 2.31 -13.85 -0.54
C GLU A 23 1.20 -14.61 0.20
N GLY A 24 -0.06 -14.22 -0.02
CA GLY A 24 -1.21 -14.76 0.70
C GLY A 24 -1.99 -15.87 -0.03
N LEU A 25 -1.73 -16.12 -1.32
CA LEU A 25 -2.48 -17.06 -2.15
C LEU A 25 -1.56 -17.90 -3.04
N GLU A 26 -1.95 -19.14 -3.28
CA GLU A 26 -1.30 -19.99 -4.26
C GLU A 26 -1.57 -19.53 -5.70
N SER A 27 -0.62 -19.76 -6.60
CA SER A 27 -0.68 -19.30 -8.00
C SER A 27 -1.92 -19.78 -8.76
N GLU A 28 -2.45 -20.95 -8.43
CA GLU A 28 -3.66 -21.51 -9.08
C GLU A 28 -4.94 -20.76 -8.67
N ASN A 29 -4.92 -20.11 -7.50
CA ASN A 29 -6.05 -19.38 -6.92
C ASN A 29 -5.94 -17.87 -7.15
N LEU A 30 -4.95 -17.40 -7.91
CA LEU A 30 -4.70 -15.98 -8.16
C LEU A 30 -4.46 -15.72 -9.66
N ALA A 31 -5.34 -14.97 -10.29
CA ALA A 31 -5.14 -14.46 -11.64
C ALA A 31 -5.04 -12.93 -11.61
N ILE A 32 -3.99 -12.41 -12.25
CA ILE A 32 -3.68 -10.98 -12.29
C ILE A 32 -3.75 -10.50 -13.74
N PHE A 33 -4.58 -9.50 -13.98
CA PHE A 33 -4.74 -8.80 -15.24
C PHE A 33 -4.37 -7.34 -15.02
N GLU A 34 -3.36 -6.86 -15.72
CA GLU A 34 -2.79 -5.52 -15.51
C GLU A 34 -2.58 -4.82 -16.86
N GLU A 35 -3.26 -3.70 -17.05
CA GLU A 35 -3.09 -2.84 -18.22
C GLU A 35 -3.35 -1.38 -17.85
N SER A 36 -2.67 -0.45 -18.52
CA SER A 36 -2.88 0.99 -18.27
C SER A 36 -4.34 1.41 -18.45
N GLU A 37 -5.00 0.88 -19.48
CA GLU A 37 -6.43 1.01 -19.73
C GLU A 37 -7.04 -0.38 -19.94
N ILE A 38 -7.95 -0.79 -19.05
CA ILE A 38 -8.66 -2.06 -19.16
C ILE A 38 -9.71 -1.97 -20.26
N LYS A 39 -9.46 -2.73 -21.33
CA LYS A 39 -10.33 -2.84 -22.50
C LYS A 39 -11.19 -4.09 -22.46
N LEU A 40 -12.09 -4.21 -23.44
CA LEU A 40 -13.08 -5.27 -23.50
C LEU A 40 -12.41 -6.65 -23.63
N GLU A 41 -11.29 -6.72 -24.35
CA GLU A 41 -10.52 -7.94 -24.59
C GLU A 41 -10.01 -8.51 -23.25
N LEU A 42 -9.29 -7.71 -22.47
CA LEU A 42 -8.76 -8.12 -21.17
C LEU A 42 -9.88 -8.46 -20.17
N ALA A 43 -10.98 -7.69 -20.17
CA ALA A 43 -12.14 -7.99 -19.33
C ALA A 43 -12.75 -9.36 -19.68
N LYS A 44 -12.85 -9.70 -20.97
CA LYS A 44 -13.33 -11.02 -21.41
C LYS A 44 -12.38 -12.15 -21.00
N GLU A 45 -11.07 -11.92 -21.04
CA GLU A 45 -10.08 -12.89 -20.56
C GLU A 45 -10.23 -13.14 -19.06
N ALA A 46 -10.34 -12.07 -18.26
CA ALA A 46 -10.59 -12.18 -16.82
C ALA A 46 -11.90 -12.90 -16.50
N ILE A 47 -12.96 -12.66 -17.28
CA ILE A 47 -14.23 -13.38 -17.14
C ILE A 47 -14.03 -14.87 -17.46
N LYS A 48 -13.34 -15.23 -18.55
CA LYS A 48 -13.07 -16.63 -18.89
C LYS A 48 -12.29 -17.33 -17.77
N GLU A 49 -11.28 -16.66 -17.23
CA GLU A 49 -10.44 -17.16 -16.14
C GLU A 49 -11.25 -17.44 -14.87
N ALA A 50 -12.29 -16.62 -14.60
CA ALA A 50 -13.23 -16.82 -13.50
C ALA A 50 -14.09 -18.09 -13.65
N PHE A 51 -14.30 -18.60 -14.87
CA PHE A 51 -15.07 -19.84 -15.06
C PHE A 51 -14.21 -21.11 -14.97
N ILE A 52 -12.88 -20.96 -14.85
CA ILE A 52 -11.98 -22.09 -14.62
C ILE A 52 -12.12 -22.53 -13.16
N ALA A 53 -12.60 -23.76 -12.97
CA ALA A 53 -12.86 -24.30 -11.65
C ALA A 53 -11.57 -24.50 -10.85
N THR A 54 -11.59 -24.03 -9.60
CA THR A 54 -10.54 -24.24 -8.61
C THR A 54 -11.13 -24.91 -7.38
N LYS A 55 -10.29 -25.65 -6.64
CA LYS A 55 -10.69 -26.29 -5.39
C LYS A 55 -10.94 -25.25 -4.29
N GLU A 56 -10.09 -24.24 -4.23
CA GLU A 56 -10.18 -23.13 -3.30
C GLU A 56 -10.71 -21.87 -3.97
N LYS A 57 -10.86 -20.81 -3.18
CA LYS A 57 -11.40 -19.54 -3.63
C LYS A 57 -10.41 -18.81 -4.51
N LYS A 58 -10.82 -18.54 -5.75
CA LYS A 58 -10.02 -17.85 -6.76
C LYS A 58 -10.24 -16.34 -6.71
N TYR A 59 -9.14 -15.60 -6.80
CA TYR A 59 -9.13 -14.15 -6.88
C TYR A 59 -8.72 -13.70 -8.27
N ILE A 60 -9.58 -12.88 -8.89
CA ILE A 60 -9.32 -12.25 -10.18
C ILE A 60 -9.05 -10.77 -9.91
N LEU A 61 -7.80 -10.37 -10.07
CA LEU A 61 -7.34 -9.00 -9.85
C LEU A 61 -7.24 -8.29 -11.20
N LEU A 62 -7.92 -7.15 -11.31
CA LEU A 62 -7.89 -6.28 -12.47
C LEU A 62 -7.28 -4.94 -12.07
N PHE A 63 -6.04 -4.69 -12.48
CA PHE A 63 -5.31 -3.45 -12.23
C PHE A 63 -5.38 -2.54 -13.45
N GLY A 64 -5.86 -1.31 -13.27
CA GLY A 64 -5.79 -0.31 -14.33
C GLY A 64 -6.00 1.12 -13.88
N ASN A 65 -5.35 2.05 -14.57
CA ASN A 65 -5.54 3.48 -14.34
C ASN A 65 -6.89 3.96 -14.92
N ARG A 66 -7.31 3.32 -16.02
CA ARG A 66 -8.59 3.57 -16.69
C ARG A 66 -9.31 2.25 -16.96
N PHE A 67 -10.63 2.28 -16.90
CA PHE A 67 -11.48 1.18 -17.31
C PHE A 67 -12.44 1.71 -18.35
N ASN A 68 -12.38 1.21 -19.58
CA ASN A 68 -13.28 1.70 -20.61
C ASN A 68 -14.73 1.24 -20.34
N ILE A 69 -15.71 1.95 -20.92
CA ILE A 69 -17.13 1.69 -20.66
C ILE A 69 -17.53 0.27 -21.09
N TYR A 70 -16.98 -0.22 -22.21
CA TYR A 70 -17.28 -1.56 -22.74
C TYR A 70 -16.81 -2.68 -21.80
N ALA A 71 -15.61 -2.56 -21.24
CA ALA A 71 -15.05 -3.49 -20.26
C ALA A 71 -15.89 -3.51 -18.98
N GLN A 72 -16.22 -2.32 -18.46
CA GLN A 72 -17.04 -2.21 -17.24
C GLN A 72 -18.42 -2.86 -17.45
N ASN A 73 -19.08 -2.59 -18.58
CA ASN A 73 -20.37 -3.19 -18.89
C ASN A 73 -20.28 -4.71 -19.07
N ALA A 74 -19.19 -5.22 -19.66
CA ALA A 74 -18.98 -6.67 -19.78
C ALA A 74 -18.78 -7.33 -18.40
N LEU A 75 -18.11 -6.65 -17.47
CA LEU A 75 -17.91 -7.13 -16.10
C LEU A 75 -19.20 -7.13 -15.26
N LEU A 76 -20.18 -6.25 -15.55
CA LEU A 76 -21.40 -6.13 -14.73
C LEU A 76 -22.08 -7.49 -14.48
N LYS A 77 -22.25 -8.30 -15.53
CA LYS A 77 -22.95 -9.58 -15.42
C LYS A 77 -22.24 -10.55 -14.48
N VAL A 78 -20.91 -10.64 -14.57
CA VAL A 78 -20.13 -11.56 -13.71
C VAL A 78 -19.98 -11.03 -12.28
N LEU A 79 -20.09 -9.72 -12.08
CA LEU A 79 -20.04 -9.11 -10.75
C LEU A 79 -21.35 -9.28 -9.99
N GLU A 80 -22.50 -9.32 -10.69
CA GLU A 80 -23.81 -9.60 -10.10
C GLU A 80 -23.97 -11.07 -9.68
N GLU A 81 -23.58 -11.98 -10.58
CA GLU A 81 -23.69 -13.41 -10.39
C GLU A 81 -22.30 -14.05 -10.58
N PRO A 82 -21.39 -13.90 -9.61
CA PRO A 82 -20.06 -14.47 -9.74
C PRO A 82 -20.11 -16.01 -9.75
N PRO A 83 -19.20 -16.66 -10.49
CA PRO A 83 -19.01 -18.10 -10.41
C PRO A 83 -18.71 -18.54 -8.97
N LYS A 84 -19.06 -19.79 -8.66
CA LYS A 84 -18.80 -20.37 -7.32
C LYS A 84 -17.31 -20.23 -6.99
N ASN A 85 -17.03 -19.80 -5.77
CA ASN A 85 -15.67 -19.63 -5.25
C ASN A 85 -14.80 -18.62 -6.01
N VAL A 86 -15.39 -17.62 -6.67
CA VAL A 86 -14.61 -16.56 -7.33
C VAL A 86 -14.89 -15.20 -6.72
N CYS A 87 -13.84 -14.39 -6.61
CA CYS A 87 -13.91 -12.99 -6.19
C CYS A 87 -13.18 -12.09 -7.17
N PHE A 88 -13.82 -10.98 -7.50
CA PHE A 88 -13.24 -9.94 -8.35
C PHE A 88 -12.74 -8.78 -7.49
N ILE A 89 -11.48 -8.45 -7.66
CA ILE A 89 -10.87 -7.28 -7.04
C ILE A 89 -10.51 -6.31 -8.16
N LEU A 90 -11.20 -5.17 -8.22
CA LEU A 90 -10.90 -4.12 -9.19
C LEU A 90 -10.02 -3.07 -8.53
N ILE A 91 -8.83 -2.82 -9.09
CA ILE A 91 -7.84 -1.92 -8.51
C ILE A 91 -7.60 -0.74 -9.45
N SER A 92 -7.75 0.47 -8.92
CA SER A 92 -7.41 1.70 -9.64
C SER A 92 -6.84 2.76 -8.69
N LYS A 93 -6.26 3.83 -9.26
CA LYS A 93 -5.79 4.98 -8.48
C LYS A 93 -6.91 5.93 -8.04
N ALA A 94 -8.06 5.89 -8.72
CA ALA A 94 -9.12 6.86 -8.51
C ALA A 94 -10.52 6.22 -8.63
N LYS A 95 -11.39 6.55 -7.69
CA LYS A 95 -12.80 6.10 -7.71
C LYS A 95 -13.54 6.57 -8.97
N SER A 96 -13.20 7.74 -9.51
CA SER A 96 -13.78 8.30 -10.73
C SER A 96 -13.53 7.46 -11.98
N THR A 97 -12.62 6.49 -11.93
CA THR A 97 -12.39 5.54 -13.02
C THR A 97 -13.58 4.58 -13.24
N PHE A 98 -14.39 4.33 -12.21
CA PHE A 98 -15.49 3.37 -12.28
C PHE A 98 -16.84 4.04 -12.52
N LEU A 99 -17.67 3.40 -13.34
CA LEU A 99 -19.03 3.80 -13.61
C LEU A 99 -19.90 3.66 -12.34
N PRO A 100 -20.94 4.50 -12.18
CA PRO A 100 -21.88 4.40 -11.06
C PRO A 100 -22.49 3.00 -10.89
N THR A 101 -22.71 2.29 -12.00
CA THR A 101 -23.25 0.92 -12.01
C THR A 101 -22.32 -0.09 -11.33
N ILE A 102 -21.01 0.04 -11.52
CA ILE A 102 -19.99 -0.79 -10.85
C ILE A 102 -19.88 -0.40 -9.37
N LEU A 103 -19.81 0.90 -9.08
CA LEU A 103 -19.71 1.44 -7.73
C LEU A 103 -20.91 1.07 -6.84
N SER A 104 -22.09 0.86 -7.43
CA SER A 104 -23.29 0.42 -6.70
C SER A 104 -23.29 -1.06 -6.29
N ARG A 105 -22.48 -1.90 -6.96
CA ARG A 105 -22.45 -3.36 -6.77
C ARG A 105 -21.28 -3.82 -5.91
N LEU A 106 -20.19 -3.06 -5.91
CA LEU A 106 -18.96 -3.42 -5.21
C LEU A 106 -18.67 -2.44 -4.07
N PRO A 107 -18.33 -2.94 -2.87
CA PRO A 107 -17.82 -2.10 -1.81
C PRO A 107 -16.50 -1.46 -2.26
N VAL A 108 -16.37 -0.16 -2.03
CA VAL A 108 -15.14 0.59 -2.31
C VAL A 108 -14.32 0.68 -1.05
N VAL A 109 -13.18 0.01 -1.06
CA VAL A 109 -12.15 0.15 -0.05
C VAL A 109 -11.10 1.09 -0.61
N LYS A 110 -10.89 2.22 0.06
CA LYS A 110 -9.65 2.95 -0.17
C LYS A 110 -8.59 2.18 0.56
N GLU A 111 -7.60 1.68 -0.17
CA GLU A 111 -6.37 1.36 0.51
C GLU A 111 -5.90 2.69 1.04
N LYS A 112 -6.02 2.83 2.36
CA LYS A 112 -5.12 3.72 3.03
C LYS A 112 -3.79 3.11 2.62
N SER A 113 -3.03 3.82 1.78
CA SER A 113 -1.59 3.77 1.98
C SER A 113 -1.45 3.74 3.49
N LYS A 114 -0.64 2.85 4.04
CA LYS A 114 -0.10 3.18 5.35
C LYS A 114 0.64 4.50 5.11
N GLU A 115 -0.11 5.61 5.07
CA GLU A 115 0.28 6.94 5.48
C GLU A 115 0.98 6.57 6.76
N ALA A 116 2.32 6.50 6.65
CA ALA A 116 3.19 6.31 7.79
C ALA A 116 2.61 7.27 8.80
N GLN A 117 1.93 6.72 9.82
CA GLN A 117 0.94 7.42 10.62
C GLN A 117 1.53 8.79 10.91
N GLU A 118 0.99 9.86 10.30
CA GLU A 118 1.79 11.08 10.10
C GLU A 118 2.16 11.62 11.47
N ILE A 119 3.41 11.37 11.87
CA ILE A 119 3.83 11.67 13.23
C ILE A 119 3.90 13.18 13.28
N ASP A 120 3.15 13.77 14.19
CA ASP A 120 3.29 15.17 14.50
C ASP A 120 4.69 15.42 15.10
N LEU A 121 5.65 15.74 14.22
CA LEU A 121 7.04 15.98 14.59
C LEU A 121 7.19 17.24 15.47
N GLU A 122 6.21 18.14 15.47
CA GLU A 122 6.16 19.28 16.39
C GLU A 122 5.89 18.81 17.83
N LYS A 123 5.08 17.77 18.02
CA LYS A 123 4.83 17.15 19.33
C LYS A 123 5.76 15.99 19.69
N PHE A 124 6.56 15.50 18.73
CA PHE A 124 7.46 14.36 18.92
C PHE A 124 8.37 14.48 20.16
N ASP A 125 8.28 13.47 21.03
CA ASP A 125 9.03 13.32 22.27
C ASP A 125 9.47 11.86 22.48
N LEU A 126 10.00 11.54 23.67
CA LEU A 126 10.47 10.19 23.99
C LEU A 126 9.33 9.18 24.11
N GLU A 127 8.14 9.61 24.54
CA GLU A 127 6.98 8.72 24.69
C GLU A 127 6.46 8.29 23.32
N ILE A 128 6.36 9.24 22.38
CA ILE A 128 5.99 8.95 20.99
C ILE A 128 7.05 8.06 20.32
N LEU A 129 8.34 8.30 20.55
CA LEU A 129 9.41 7.45 20.02
C LEU A 129 9.32 6.02 20.57
N TYR A 130 9.04 5.86 21.87
CA TYR A 130 8.89 4.55 22.49
C TYR A 130 7.71 3.77 21.91
N GLU A 131 6.53 4.40 21.82
CA GLU A 131 5.34 3.77 21.25
C GLU A 131 5.53 3.41 19.77
N LEU A 132 6.24 4.26 19.02
CA LEU A 132 6.62 3.95 17.64
C LEU A 132 7.46 2.68 17.55
N VAL A 133 8.53 2.59 18.32
CA VAL A 133 9.49 1.48 18.19
C VAL A 133 8.93 0.16 18.75
N LYS A 134 7.98 0.24 19.68
CA LYS A 134 7.27 -0.92 20.24
C LYS A 134 6.37 -1.61 19.21
N ARG A 135 5.99 -0.92 18.13
CA ARG A 135 5.19 -1.50 17.04
C ARG A 135 5.96 -2.61 16.34
N LYS A 136 5.40 -3.82 16.35
CA LYS A 136 6.00 -5.01 15.72
C LYS A 136 5.78 -5.07 14.19
N ASP A 137 4.92 -4.21 13.66
CA ASP A 137 4.41 -4.26 12.28
C ASP A 137 4.95 -3.13 11.37
N ILE A 138 6.00 -2.42 11.79
CA ILE A 138 6.63 -1.39 10.97
C ILE A 138 7.28 -2.01 9.74
N THR A 139 6.79 -1.61 8.58
CA THR A 139 7.33 -2.07 7.28
C THR A 139 8.61 -1.32 6.91
N LYS A 140 9.43 -1.91 6.02
CA LYS A 140 10.63 -1.23 5.48
C LYS A 140 10.29 0.11 4.82
N VAL A 141 9.17 0.17 4.11
CA VAL A 141 8.69 1.37 3.41
C VAL A 141 8.31 2.46 4.43
N GLU A 142 7.53 2.09 5.45
CA GLU A 142 7.13 3.00 6.52
C GLU A 142 8.35 3.55 7.28
N ALA A 143 9.31 2.70 7.63
CA ALA A 143 10.52 3.11 8.32
C ALA A 143 11.35 4.12 7.51
N LYS A 144 11.50 3.90 6.20
CA LYS A 144 12.20 4.83 5.31
C LYS A 144 11.49 6.18 5.23
N GLU A 145 10.16 6.19 5.16
CA GLU A 145 9.40 7.44 5.09
C GLU A 145 9.48 8.22 6.41
N LEU A 146 9.42 7.53 7.55
CA LEU A 146 9.62 8.13 8.87
C LEU A 146 10.99 8.81 8.99
N ILE A 147 12.06 8.14 8.57
CA ILE A 147 13.42 8.69 8.60
C ILE A 147 13.54 9.93 7.71
N LYS A 148 12.96 9.89 6.50
CA LYS A 148 12.93 11.05 5.59
C LYS A 148 12.16 12.21 6.21
N SER A 149 11.02 11.95 6.83
CA SER A 149 10.21 12.98 7.51
C SER A 149 10.95 13.62 8.68
N MET A 150 11.66 12.82 9.50
CA MET A 150 12.52 13.34 10.57
C MET A 150 13.62 14.24 10.03
N LEU A 151 14.32 13.84 8.96
CA LEU A 151 15.35 14.65 8.32
C LEU A 151 14.78 15.96 7.75
N LYS A 152 13.69 15.88 6.97
CA LYS A 152 13.02 17.06 6.39
C LYS A 152 12.58 18.03 7.48
N PHE A 153 12.02 17.53 8.58
CA PHE A 153 11.60 18.35 9.70
C PHE A 153 12.78 19.04 10.38
N ALA A 154 13.90 18.32 10.61
CA ALA A 154 15.11 18.90 11.17
C ALA A 154 15.65 20.04 10.29
N LEU A 155 15.71 19.83 8.96
CA LEU A 155 16.16 20.83 8.00
C LEU A 155 15.21 22.03 7.92
N LYS A 156 13.89 21.80 7.84
CA LYS A 156 12.86 22.85 7.79
C LYS A 156 12.89 23.75 9.02
N ASN A 157 13.16 23.16 10.19
CA ASN A 157 13.30 23.91 11.44
C ASN A 157 14.71 24.51 11.62
N GLY A 158 15.69 24.22 10.76
CA GLY A 158 17.06 24.72 10.90
C GLY A 158 17.79 24.14 12.11
N TYR A 159 17.56 22.86 12.42
CA TYR A 159 18.34 22.15 13.43
C TYR A 159 19.74 21.84 12.88
N PRO A 160 20.82 22.21 13.59
CA PRO A 160 22.19 22.06 13.10
C PRO A 160 22.65 20.61 13.23
N LEU A 161 22.41 19.81 12.18
CA LEU A 161 22.91 18.44 12.09
C LEU A 161 24.42 18.46 11.77
N SER A 162 25.20 17.71 12.54
CA SER A 162 26.60 17.45 12.26
C SER A 162 26.76 16.56 11.02
N GLN A 163 27.96 16.57 10.41
CA GLN A 163 28.25 15.72 9.26
C GLN A 163 27.96 14.24 9.54
N ARG A 164 28.32 13.76 10.74
CA ARG A 164 28.06 12.36 11.15
C ARG A 164 26.57 12.04 11.24
N GLU A 165 25.74 12.98 11.70
CA GLU A 165 24.29 12.80 11.78
C GLU A 165 23.66 12.82 10.37
N MET A 166 24.13 13.69 9.49
CA MET A 166 23.71 13.72 8.08
C MET A 166 24.07 12.41 7.35
N ASP A 167 25.29 11.93 7.54
CA ASP A 167 25.75 10.66 6.99
C ASP A 167 24.93 9.50 7.56
N TYR A 168 24.56 9.56 8.84
CA TYR A 168 23.67 8.57 9.45
C TYR A 168 22.31 8.53 8.75
N PHE A 169 21.63 9.68 8.54
CA PHE A 169 20.34 9.71 7.85
C PHE A 169 20.42 9.14 6.42
N SER A 170 21.51 9.43 5.70
CA SER A 170 21.76 8.86 4.38
C SER A 170 21.91 7.33 4.43
N ASN A 171 22.76 6.84 5.34
CA ASN A 171 23.02 5.41 5.50
C ASN A 171 21.84 4.63 6.09
N ALA A 172 21.01 5.27 6.92
CA ALA A 172 19.86 4.65 7.58
C ALA A 172 18.85 4.09 6.58
N LEU A 173 18.66 4.77 5.44
CA LEU A 173 17.82 4.28 4.35
C LEU A 173 18.34 2.98 3.75
N HIS A 174 19.66 2.85 3.63
CA HIS A 174 20.31 1.64 3.14
C HIS A 174 20.33 0.52 4.20
N LEU A 175 20.55 0.85 5.48
CA LEU A 175 20.53 -0.12 6.58
C LEU A 175 19.18 -0.86 6.68
N ILE A 176 18.07 -0.19 6.41
CA ILE A 176 16.73 -0.83 6.40
C ILE A 176 16.62 -1.90 5.30
N GLU A 177 17.34 -1.77 4.20
CA GLU A 177 17.34 -2.76 3.11
C GLU A 177 18.09 -4.02 3.51
N LEU A 178 19.22 -3.87 4.22
CA LEU A 178 20.15 -4.93 4.62
C LEU A 178 19.66 -5.84 5.76
N ASN A 179 18.35 -5.96 5.98
CA ASN A 179 17.73 -6.73 7.07
C ASN A 179 18.19 -6.33 8.49
N THR A 180 18.62 -5.08 8.66
CA THR A 180 18.94 -4.52 9.99
C THR A 180 17.68 -4.38 10.83
N ASN A 181 17.80 -4.45 12.16
CA ASN A 181 16.68 -4.22 13.06
C ASN A 181 16.15 -2.78 12.92
N ILE A 182 14.99 -2.65 12.27
CA ILE A 182 14.29 -1.38 11.98
C ILE A 182 14.13 -0.53 13.25
N SER A 183 13.84 -1.16 14.38
CA SER A 183 13.68 -0.53 15.68
C SER A 183 14.91 0.29 16.06
N ASN A 184 16.11 -0.28 15.91
CA ASN A 184 17.36 0.38 16.29
C ASN A 184 17.67 1.58 15.40
N VAL A 185 17.34 1.47 14.11
CA VAL A 185 17.52 2.55 13.14
C VAL A 185 16.60 3.72 13.49
N LEU A 186 15.32 3.44 13.78
CA LEU A 186 14.34 4.45 14.16
C LEU A 186 14.64 5.10 15.52
N ILE A 187 15.11 4.32 16.51
CA ILE A 187 15.59 4.87 17.80
C ILE A 187 16.67 5.90 17.55
N THR A 188 17.70 5.55 16.79
CA THR A 188 18.85 6.44 16.59
C THR A 188 18.44 7.72 15.85
N ALA A 189 17.67 7.60 14.76
CA ALA A 189 17.16 8.75 14.02
C ALA A 189 16.27 9.66 14.89
N GLY A 190 15.36 9.06 15.68
CA GLY A 190 14.48 9.78 16.59
C GLY A 190 15.24 10.49 17.71
N LEU A 191 16.26 9.85 18.29
CA LEU A 191 17.10 10.45 19.33
C LEU A 191 17.91 11.63 18.80
N ILE A 192 18.46 11.56 17.58
CA ILE A 192 19.14 12.69 16.93
C ILE A 192 18.19 13.89 16.86
N LEU A 193 16.97 13.66 16.36
CA LEU A 193 15.96 14.72 16.26
C LEU A 193 15.61 15.32 17.64
N LEU A 194 15.36 14.48 18.64
CA LEU A 194 15.00 14.92 19.99
C LEU A 194 16.13 15.70 20.67
N THR A 195 17.39 15.32 20.42
CA THR A 195 18.57 16.00 20.98
C THR A 195 18.64 17.44 20.51
N HIS A 196 18.43 17.69 19.21
CA HIS A 196 18.44 19.03 18.65
C HIS A 196 17.19 19.84 19.00
N LYS A 197 16.03 19.18 19.12
CA LYS A 197 14.78 19.82 19.57
C LYS A 197 14.88 20.33 21.02
N LYS A 198 15.52 19.56 21.92
CA LYS A 198 15.76 19.98 23.31
C LYS A 198 16.75 21.14 23.45
N ARG A 199 17.73 21.26 22.55
CA ARG A 199 18.74 22.34 22.59
C ARG A 199 18.19 23.72 22.21
N ARG A 200 16.97 23.79 21.67
CA ARG A 200 16.34 25.04 21.19
C ARG A 200 15.17 25.53 22.04
N ARG A 201 14.79 24.78 23.08
CA ARG A 201 13.88 25.21 24.15
C ARG A 201 14.70 25.76 25.30
#